data_AF-A0A2N2V1M5-F1
#
_entry.id   AF-A0A2N2V1M5-F1
#
_cell.length_a   1.000
_cell.length_b   1.000
_cell.length_c   1.000
_cell.angle_alpha   90.00
_cell.angle_beta   90.00
_cell.angle_gamma   90.00
#
_symmetry.space_group_name_H-M   'P 1'
#
loop_
_entity.id
_entity.type
_entity.pdbx_description
1 polymer ?
#
loop_
_entity_poly.entity_id
_entity_poly.type
_entity_poly.pdbx_seq_one_letter_code
_entity_poly.pdbx_strand_id
1 'polypeptide(L)'
;MTPLTPDNIESLAVTAIRAAAYLDACDDGAKAIRLDPRYYQACGKLLREIFVLLDPSQYFPVLLDQSAAARETAEALRIGRLIDISRLGYYPELTVVLNRAAV
;
A
#
# COMPACT_ATOMS: atom_id res chain seq x y z
N MET A 1 9.47 -9.12 19.03
CA MET A 1 9.44 -8.14 17.93
C MET A 1 10.48 -7.09 18.26
N THR A 2 11.50 -6.94 17.41
CA THR A 2 12.50 -5.87 17.55
C THR A 2 11.78 -4.53 17.34
N PRO A 3 11.98 -3.52 18.21
CA PRO A 3 11.35 -2.22 18.02
C PRO A 3 11.85 -1.59 16.72
N LEU A 4 10.96 -0.93 15.99
CA LEU A 4 11.32 -0.14 14.82
C LEU A 4 12.21 1.03 15.28
N THR A 5 13.46 1.04 14.84
CA THR A 5 14.37 2.16 15.08
C THR A 5 14.20 3.23 14.00
N PRO A 6 14.63 4.48 14.24
CA PRO A 6 14.65 5.52 13.21
C PRO A 6 15.36 5.06 11.93
N ASP A 7 16.50 4.37 12.04
CA ASP A 7 17.24 3.83 10.90
C ASP A 7 16.43 2.81 10.08
N ASN A 8 15.63 1.97 10.77
CA ASN A 8 14.74 1.03 10.07
C ASN A 8 13.64 1.78 9.32
N ILE A 9 13.08 2.84 9.90
CA ILE A 9 12.05 3.67 9.27
C ILE A 9 12.61 4.38 8.03
N GLU A 10 13.82 4.93 8.10
CA GLU A 10 14.48 5.57 6.97
C GLU A 10 14.77 4.57 5.83
N SER A 11 15.24 3.37 6.17
CA SER A 11 15.45 2.31 5.18
C SER A 11 14.14 1.90 4.49
N LEU A 12 13.04 1.81 5.24
CA LEU A 12 11.71 1.56 4.70
C LEU A 12 11.24 2.72 3.82
N ALA A 13 11.54 3.98 4.17
CA ALA A 13 11.20 5.15 3.37
C ALA A 13 11.89 5.12 1.99
N VAL A 14 13.19 4.87 1.96
CA VAL A 14 13.94 4.74 0.70
C VAL A 14 13.36 3.61 -0.17
N THR A 15 12.98 2.51 0.46
CA THR A 15 12.40 1.36 -0.22
C THR A 15 11.00 1.69 -0.79
N ALA A 16 10.15 2.35 0.00
CA ALA A 16 8.82 2.78 -0.43
C ALA A 16 8.89 3.77 -1.59
N ILE A 17 9.80 4.75 -1.54
CA ILE A 17 10.02 5.71 -2.63
C ILE A 17 10.40 4.99 -3.93
N ARG A 18 11.33 4.03 -3.88
CA ARG A 18 11.75 3.28 -5.07
C ARG A 18 10.63 2.40 -5.63
N ALA A 19 9.87 1.74 -4.76
CA ALA A 19 8.75 0.91 -5.19
C ALA A 19 7.66 1.77 -5.86
N ALA A 20 7.27 2.87 -5.22
CA ALA A 20 6.29 3.81 -5.74
C ALA A 20 6.72 4.43 -7.08
N ALA A 21 7.97 4.88 -7.19
CA ALA A 21 8.50 5.43 -8.44
C ALA A 21 8.49 4.42 -9.59
N TYR A 22 8.74 3.13 -9.31
CA TYR A 22 8.64 2.09 -10.34
C TYR A 22 7.20 1.87 -10.80
N LEU A 23 6.24 1.85 -9.85
CA LEU A 23 4.81 1.71 -10.15
C LEU A 23 4.31 2.89 -10.98
N ASP A 24 4.56 4.12 -10.52
CA ASP A 24 4.15 5.34 -11.22
C ASP A 24 4.71 5.38 -12.66
N ALA A 25 5.98 5.01 -12.84
CA ALA A 25 6.59 5.01 -14.16
C ALA A 25 6.01 3.92 -15.09
N CYS A 26 5.57 2.79 -14.53
CA CYS A 26 4.86 1.77 -15.29
C CYS A 26 3.43 2.22 -15.66
N ASP A 27 2.74 2.86 -14.73
CA ASP A 27 1.34 3.29 -14.88
C ASP A 27 1.21 4.52 -15.81
N ASP A 28 2.22 5.40 -15.85
CA ASP A 28 2.30 6.54 -16.78
C ASP A 28 2.58 6.09 -18.25
N GLY A 29 2.77 4.78 -18.48
CA GLY A 29 3.06 4.24 -19.81
C GLY A 29 4.40 4.72 -20.38
N ALA A 30 5.33 5.11 -19.49
CA ALA A 30 6.58 5.73 -19.89
C ALA A 30 7.42 4.80 -20.76
N LYS A 31 7.86 5.29 -21.93
CA LYS A 31 8.70 4.54 -22.90
C LYS A 31 10.06 4.11 -22.32
N ALA A 32 10.48 4.68 -21.19
CA ALA A 32 11.79 4.49 -20.59
C ALA A 32 11.90 3.22 -19.73
N ILE A 33 10.79 2.72 -19.18
CA ILE A 33 10.81 1.55 -18.30
C ILE A 33 10.01 0.41 -18.95
N ARG A 34 10.70 -0.71 -19.19
CA ARG A 34 10.03 -1.94 -19.60
C ARG A 34 9.35 -2.54 -18.37
N LEU A 35 8.03 -2.68 -18.44
CA LEU A 35 7.25 -3.37 -17.42
C LEU A 35 7.74 -4.82 -17.26
N ASP A 36 8.20 -5.15 -16.06
CA ASP A 36 8.37 -6.52 -15.60
C ASP A 36 7.19 -6.85 -14.66
N PRO A 37 6.27 -7.74 -15.07
CA PRO A 37 5.07 -8.05 -14.28
C PRO A 37 5.38 -8.55 -12.86
N ARG A 38 6.46 -9.33 -12.69
CA ARG A 38 6.81 -9.89 -11.37
C ARG A 38 7.35 -8.81 -10.47
N TYR A 39 8.18 -7.93 -11.01
CA TYR A 39 8.75 -6.82 -10.24
C TYR A 39 7.67 -5.78 -9.90
N TYR A 40 6.78 -5.45 -10.83
CA TYR A 40 5.61 -4.59 -10.59
C TYR A 40 4.75 -5.12 -9.43
N GLN A 41 4.38 -6.40 -9.49
CA GLN A 41 3.61 -7.04 -8.42
C GLN A 41 4.36 -7.05 -7.08
N ALA A 42 5.67 -7.29 -7.09
CA ALA A 42 6.51 -7.25 -5.90
C ALA A 42 6.57 -5.83 -5.29
N CYS A 43 6.73 -4.79 -6.12
CA CYS A 43 6.72 -3.39 -5.69
C CYS A 43 5.37 -3.01 -5.06
N GLY A 44 4.25 -3.37 -5.70
CA GLY A 44 2.92 -3.12 -5.15
C GLY A 44 2.69 -3.83 -3.81
N LYS A 45 3.08 -5.10 -3.71
CA LYS A 45 3.00 -5.86 -2.46
C LYS A 45 3.88 -5.22 -1.38
N LEU A 46 5.12 -4.88 -1.70
CA LEU A 46 6.06 -4.30 -0.74
C LEU A 46 5.57 -2.95 -0.21
N LEU A 47 5.10 -2.06 -1.10
CA LEU A 47 4.56 -0.76 -0.72
C LEU A 47 3.34 -0.91 0.21
N ARG A 48 2.44 -1.85 -0.12
CA ARG A 48 1.30 -2.18 0.74
C ARG A 48 1.73 -2.67 2.13
N GLU A 49 2.68 -3.61 2.22
CA GLU A 49 3.16 -4.13 3.52
C GLU A 49 3.82 -3.03 4.36
N ILE A 50 4.58 -2.12 3.73
CA ILE A 50 5.16 -0.96 4.44
C ILE A 50 4.05 -0.08 5.03
N PHE A 51 2.99 0.21 4.28
CA PHE A 51 1.88 1.06 4.74
C PHE A 51 0.91 0.37 5.71
N VAL A 52 0.98 -0.96 5.82
CA VAL A 52 0.32 -1.71 6.91
C VAL A 52 1.11 -1.55 8.21
N LEU A 53 2.44 -1.57 8.14
CA LEU A 53 3.32 -1.46 9.30
C LEU A 53 3.45 -0.02 9.82
N LEU A 54 3.42 0.97 8.93
CA LEU A 54 3.62 2.38 9.23
C LEU A 54 2.48 3.20 8.64
N ASP A 55 1.89 4.11 9.43
CA ASP A 55 0.87 5.02 8.93
C ASP A 55 1.47 5.95 7.85
N PRO A 56 1.04 5.83 6.57
CA PRO A 56 1.64 6.60 5.50
C PRO A 56 1.42 8.10 5.61
N SER A 57 0.33 8.55 6.26
CA SER A 57 0.10 9.98 6.48
C SER A 57 1.07 10.58 7.49
N GLN A 58 1.58 9.77 8.42
CA GLN A 58 2.54 10.20 9.44
C GLN A 58 3.98 10.09 8.94
N TYR A 59 4.33 8.98 8.27
CA TYR A 59 5.72 8.64 7.96
C TYR A 59 6.11 8.93 6.51
N PHE A 60 5.16 9.06 5.58
CA PHE A 60 5.43 9.24 4.16
C PHE A 60 4.62 10.39 3.51
N PRO A 61 4.40 11.55 4.16
CA PRO A 61 3.53 12.61 3.62
C PRO A 61 4.02 13.13 2.26
N VAL A 62 5.34 13.34 2.11
CA VAL A 62 5.94 13.81 0.85
C VAL A 62 5.75 12.78 -0.27
N LEU A 63 5.82 11.48 0.03
CA LEU A 63 5.62 10.44 -0.96
C LEU A 63 4.15 10.39 -1.42
N LEU A 64 3.20 10.61 -0.51
CA LEU A 64 1.79 10.72 -0.87
C LEU A 64 1.52 11.94 -1.77
N ASP A 65 2.21 13.05 -1.57
CA ASP A 65 2.04 14.22 -2.44
C ASP A 65 2.57 13.99 -3.86
N GLN A 66 3.62 13.18 -4.00
CA GLN A 66 4.37 13.03 -5.25
C GLN A 66 3.99 11.80 -6.08
N SER A 67 3.46 10.74 -5.46
CA SER A 67 3.21 9.45 -6.11
C SER A 67 1.72 9.14 -6.19
N ALA A 68 1.24 8.77 -7.38
CA ALA A 68 -0.12 8.28 -7.56
C ALA A 68 -0.28 6.89 -6.95
N ALA A 69 0.66 5.98 -7.24
CA ALA A 69 0.69 4.63 -6.69
C ALA A 69 0.70 4.62 -5.16
N ALA A 70 1.45 5.54 -4.51
CA ALA A 70 1.44 5.68 -3.07
C ALA A 70 0.06 6.11 -2.53
N ARG A 71 -0.56 7.12 -3.13
CA ARG A 71 -1.91 7.58 -2.73
C ARG A 71 -2.95 6.48 -2.87
N GLU A 72 -2.97 5.80 -4.00
CA GLU A 72 -3.91 4.72 -4.27
C GLU A 72 -3.72 3.56 -3.30
N THR A 73 -2.47 3.21 -2.98
CA THR A 73 -2.17 2.17 -1.99
C THR A 73 -2.64 2.55 -0.59
N ALA A 74 -2.37 3.79 -0.16
CA ALA A 74 -2.82 4.30 1.15
C ALA A 74 -4.36 4.33 1.24
N GLU A 75 -5.03 4.75 0.16
CA GLU A 75 -6.48 4.82 0.08
C GLU A 75 -7.11 3.42 0.07
N ALA A 76 -6.56 2.47 -0.68
CA ALA A 76 -7.02 1.08 -0.68
C ALA A 76 -6.93 0.45 0.72
N LEU A 77 -5.85 0.72 1.46
CA LEU A 77 -5.71 0.27 2.84
C LEU A 77 -6.72 0.94 3.78
N ARG A 78 -6.98 2.24 3.60
CA ARG A 78 -7.98 2.98 4.38
C ARG A 78 -9.39 2.42 4.14
N ILE A 79 -9.76 2.19 2.89
CA ILE A 79 -11.03 1.57 2.50
C ILE A 79 -11.14 0.16 3.11
N GLY A 80 -10.10 -0.65 3.00
CA GLY A 80 -10.06 -2.00 3.60
C GLY A 80 -10.32 -1.97 5.11
N ARG A 81 -9.63 -1.08 5.84
CA ARG A 81 -9.85 -0.91 7.28
C ARG A 81 -11.28 -0.49 7.61
N LEU A 82 -11.87 0.41 6.83
CA LEU A 82 -13.26 0.84 7.04
C LEU A 82 -14.25 -0.31 6.80
N ILE A 83 -14.03 -1.11 5.76
CA ILE A 83 -14.83 -2.32 5.51
C ILE A 83 -14.73 -3.28 6.71
N ASP A 84 -13.53 -3.53 7.21
CA ASP A 84 -13.32 -4.43 8.36
C ASP A 84 -14.03 -3.93 9.63
N ILE A 85 -13.98 -2.61 9.90
CA ILE A 85 -14.73 -2.00 11.01
C ILE A 85 -16.24 -2.14 10.79
N SER A 86 -16.75 -1.85 9.59
CA SER A 86 -18.18 -1.98 9.27
C SER A 86 -18.70 -3.41 9.43
N ARG A 87 -17.88 -4.39 9.02
CA ARG A 87 -18.14 -5.83 9.11
C ARG A 87 -18.27 -6.33 10.54
N LEU A 88 -17.42 -5.84 11.44
CA LEU A 88 -17.41 -6.25 12.85
C LEU A 88 -18.42 -5.48 13.70
N GLY A 89 -18.66 -4.20 13.40
CA GLY A 89 -19.44 -3.32 14.26
C GLY A 89 -20.91 -3.14 13.87
N TYR A 90 -21.25 -3.25 12.58
CA TYR A 90 -22.56 -2.79 12.10
C TYR A 90 -23.31 -3.81 11.24
N TYR A 91 -22.60 -4.64 10.46
CA TYR A 91 -23.23 -5.53 9.47
C TYR A 91 -22.65 -6.96 9.52
N PRO A 92 -23.00 -7.74 10.56
CA PRO A 92 -22.52 -9.11 10.69
C PRO A 92 -23.00 -10.02 9.55
N GLU A 93 -24.17 -9.78 8.95
CA GLU A 93 -24.63 -10.58 7.79
C GLU A 93 -23.81 -10.29 6.53
N LEU A 94 -23.37 -9.04 6.33
CA LEU A 94 -22.49 -8.66 5.21
C LEU A 94 -21.15 -9.41 5.30
N THR A 95 -20.64 -9.63 6.52
CA THR A 95 -19.42 -10.41 6.76
C THR A 95 -19.53 -11.82 6.23
N VAL A 96 -20.68 -12.48 6.41
CA VAL A 96 -20.93 -13.85 5.92
C VAL A 96 -20.95 -13.88 4.39
N VAL A 97 -21.61 -12.92 3.75
CA VAL A 97 -21.70 -12.85 2.29
C VAL A 97 -20.34 -12.58 1.65
N LEU A 98 -19.60 -11.60 2.16
CA LEU A 98 -18.26 -11.26 1.64
C LEU A 98 -17.27 -12.42 1.82
N ASN A 99 -17.31 -13.14 2.95
CA ASN A 99 -16.47 -14.32 3.15
C ASN A 99 -16.77 -15.45 2.17
N ARG A 100 -18.04 -15.62 1.76
CA ARG A 100 -18.40 -16.61 0.73
C ARG A 100 -17.92 -16.21 -0.66
N ALA A 101 -17.88 -14.91 -0.96
CA ALA A 101 -17.46 -14.39 -2.26
C ALA A 101 -15.93 -14.31 -2.43
N ALA A 102 -15.17 -14.35 -1.33
CA ALA A 102 -13.71 -14.30 -1.33
C ALA A 102 -13.04 -15.67 -1.59
N VAL A 103 -13.83 -16.73 -1.77
CA VAL A 103 -13.39 -18.10 -2.13
C VAL A 103 -13.50 -18.28 -3.65
#